data_AF-A0AAW4BM28-F1
#
_entry.id   AF-A0AAW4BM28-F1
#
_cell.length_a   1.000
_cell.length_b   1.000
_cell.length_c   1.000
_cell.angle_alpha   90.00
_cell.angle_beta   90.00
_cell.angle_gamma   90.00
#
_symmetry.space_group_name_H-M   'P 1'
#
loop_
_entity.id
_entity.type
_entity.pdbx_description
1 polymer ?
#
loop_
_entity_poly.entity_id
_entity_poly.type
_entity_poly.pdbx_seq_one_letter_code
_entity_poly.pdbx_strand_id
1 'polypeptide(L)'
;TFMDILANAGGPTRFAEARRIRVIKANGQVTRFDLTAFTEGLTSTAPPAIQSGDAIFVPEKTDMNEKSWLKVAPDQAVNVIGEVVRPGRIEWSDEMNLMDLLAHVGGPTLRADTTRIKIAIDGQQMQVFDLDAFIQNGAPRSQLPHIQAGTIIRIHDLPQDPSDNKSQWVRQASDASIYVLGQVNAPGRYRFNNDMHFLDILSAADGPTKDADLHNLRVTHRDKS
;
A
#
# COMPACT_ATOMS: atom_id res chain seq x y z
N THR A 1 33.56 8.99 -25.90
CA THR A 1 32.78 9.68 -24.86
C THR A 1 31.68 8.76 -24.34
N PHE A 2 30.94 9.13 -23.28
CA PHE A 2 29.81 8.33 -22.76
C PHE A 2 28.79 8.00 -23.86
N MET A 3 28.42 9.00 -24.66
CA MET A 3 27.48 8.83 -25.77
C MET A 3 28.02 7.89 -26.84
N ASP A 4 29.31 7.98 -27.19
CA ASP A 4 29.92 7.08 -28.17
C ASP A 4 29.92 5.63 -27.68
N ILE A 5 30.13 5.40 -26.38
CA ILE A 5 30.11 4.05 -25.80
C ILE A 5 28.70 3.45 -25.91
N LEU A 6 27.67 4.21 -25.57
CA LEU A 6 26.29 3.77 -25.71
C LEU A 6 25.93 3.53 -27.19
N ALA A 7 26.31 4.44 -28.09
CA ALA A 7 26.05 4.31 -29.52
C ALA A 7 26.75 3.06 -30.11
N ASN A 8 28.01 2.82 -29.74
CA ASN A 8 28.75 1.64 -30.17
C ASN A 8 28.19 0.33 -29.58
N ALA A 9 27.52 0.40 -28.43
CA ALA A 9 26.80 -0.73 -27.85
C ALA A 9 25.41 -0.98 -28.48
N GLY A 10 25.01 -0.18 -29.48
CA GLY A 10 23.69 -0.26 -30.13
C GLY A 10 22.61 0.60 -29.48
N GLY A 11 22.96 1.42 -28.50
CA GLY A 11 22.06 2.28 -27.75
C GLY A 11 21.20 1.53 -26.72
N PRO A 12 20.47 2.26 -25.86
CA PRO A 12 19.46 1.66 -24.99
C PRO A 12 18.34 1.04 -25.83
N THR A 13 17.94 -0.19 -25.48
CA THR A 13 16.79 -0.83 -26.12
C THR A 13 15.47 -0.24 -25.61
N ARG A 14 14.34 -0.60 -26.23
CA ARG A 14 13.00 -0.20 -25.73
C ARG A 14 12.70 -0.68 -24.31
N PHE A 15 13.40 -1.72 -23.86
CA PHE A 15 13.31 -2.32 -22.54
C PHE A 15 14.29 -1.72 -21.55
N ALA A 16 15.17 -0.80 -21.96
CA ALA A 16 16.12 -0.16 -21.05
C ALA A 16 15.44 0.95 -20.23
N GLU A 17 15.73 1.01 -18.94
CA GLU A 17 15.38 2.13 -18.07
C GLU A 17 16.45 3.24 -18.20
N ALA A 18 16.31 4.02 -19.28
CA ALA A 18 17.26 5.05 -19.68
C ALA A 18 17.33 6.24 -18.70
N ARG A 19 16.36 6.40 -17.80
CA ARG A 19 16.42 7.45 -16.76
C ARG A 19 17.33 7.08 -15.59
N ARG A 20 17.67 5.79 -15.43
CA ARG A 20 18.41 5.27 -14.26
C ARG A 20 19.74 4.63 -14.63
N ILE A 21 20.42 5.12 -15.67
CA ILE A 21 21.75 4.62 -16.04
C ILE A 21 22.73 4.90 -14.90
N ARG A 22 23.60 3.92 -14.60
CA ARG A 22 24.64 4.02 -13.57
C ARG A 22 26.01 3.87 -14.22
N VAL A 23 26.91 4.80 -13.91
CA VAL A 23 28.34 4.67 -14.18
C VAL A 23 29.02 4.22 -12.90
N ILE A 24 29.56 3.01 -12.91
CA ILE A 24 30.30 2.40 -11.81
C ILE A 24 31.78 2.63 -12.09
N LYS A 25 32.39 3.53 -11.33
CA LYS A 25 33.81 3.88 -11.48
C LYS A 25 34.69 2.74 -10.96
N ALA A 26 35.92 2.65 -11.47
CA ALA A 26 36.88 1.62 -11.05
C ALA A 26 37.16 1.60 -9.52
N ASN A 27 36.99 2.73 -8.84
CA ASN A 27 37.13 2.87 -7.38
C ASN A 27 35.86 2.51 -6.58
N GLY A 28 34.80 2.04 -7.24
CA GLY A 28 33.51 1.71 -6.64
C GLY A 28 32.52 2.87 -6.51
N GLN A 29 32.91 4.10 -6.88
CA GLN A 29 31.97 5.23 -6.90
C GLN A 29 30.89 5.03 -7.96
N VAL A 30 29.63 5.30 -7.63
CA VAL A 30 28.51 5.17 -8.56
C VAL A 30 27.92 6.54 -8.86
N THR A 31 27.92 6.91 -10.14
CA THR A 31 27.30 8.14 -10.64
C THR A 31 26.04 7.77 -11.42
N ARG A 32 24.90 8.37 -11.07
CA ARG A 32 23.64 8.21 -11.82
C ARG A 32 23.59 9.20 -12.97
N PHE A 33 22.98 8.80 -14.09
CA PHE A 33 22.77 9.64 -15.25
C PHE A 33 21.41 9.34 -15.89
N ASP A 34 20.59 10.38 -16.05
CA ASP A 34 19.32 10.31 -16.77
C ASP A 34 19.56 10.69 -18.24
N LEU A 35 19.64 9.67 -19.09
CA LEU A 35 19.87 9.86 -20.51
C LEU A 35 18.65 10.48 -21.20
N THR A 36 17.44 10.12 -20.78
CA THR A 36 16.20 10.64 -21.36
C THR A 36 16.09 12.14 -21.13
N ALA A 37 16.23 12.58 -19.88
CA ALA A 37 16.20 14.00 -19.53
C ALA A 37 17.28 14.80 -20.26
N PHE A 38 18.47 14.23 -20.45
CA PHE A 38 19.55 14.86 -21.21
C PHE A 38 19.20 15.03 -22.68
N THR A 39 18.69 13.98 -23.34
CA THR A 39 18.33 14.03 -24.77
C THR A 39 17.12 14.90 -25.05
N GLU A 40 16.19 15.03 -24.09
CA GLU A 40 15.01 15.89 -24.19
C GLU A 40 15.30 17.34 -23.80
N GLY A 41 16.55 17.65 -23.37
CA GLY A 41 16.94 19.00 -22.94
C GLY A 41 16.32 19.43 -21.61
N LEU A 42 15.80 18.48 -20.83
CA LEU A 42 15.19 18.73 -19.51
C LEU A 42 16.24 18.90 -18.40
N THR A 43 17.50 18.55 -18.67
CA THR A 43 18.63 18.76 -17.75
C THR A 43 19.83 19.33 -18.48
N SER A 44 20.60 20.17 -17.78
CA SER A 44 21.92 20.65 -18.22
C SER A 44 23.07 19.83 -17.65
N THR A 45 22.76 18.70 -17.02
CA THR A 45 23.78 17.80 -16.47
C THR A 45 24.59 17.18 -17.61
N ALA A 46 25.89 17.45 -17.62
CA ALA A 46 26.78 16.90 -18.63
C ALA A 46 26.89 15.36 -18.48
N PRO A 47 27.06 14.61 -19.59
CA PRO A 47 27.33 13.18 -19.53
C PRO A 47 28.57 12.89 -18.67
N PRO A 48 28.57 11.84 -17.83
CA PRO A 48 29.70 11.51 -16.97
C PRO A 48 30.96 11.21 -17.78
N ALA A 49 32.11 11.67 -17.28
CA ALA A 49 33.40 11.32 -17.87
C ALA A 49 33.73 9.84 -17.60
N ILE A 50 34.06 9.11 -18.66
CA ILE A 50 34.38 7.67 -18.61
C ILE A 50 35.89 7.46 -18.72
N GLN A 51 36.41 6.61 -17.86
CA GLN A 51 37.82 6.22 -17.77
C GLN A 51 37.96 4.69 -17.90
N SER A 52 39.19 4.23 -18.08
CA SER A 52 39.48 2.80 -18.11
C SER A 52 39.10 2.14 -16.78
N GLY A 53 38.45 0.98 -16.85
CA GLY A 53 37.95 0.25 -15.68
C GLY A 53 36.55 0.66 -15.20
N ASP A 54 35.94 1.70 -15.78
CA ASP A 54 34.55 2.04 -15.49
C ASP A 54 33.59 1.07 -16.19
N ALA A 55 32.42 0.83 -15.58
CA ALA A 55 31.32 0.08 -16.18
C ALA A 55 30.07 0.96 -16.30
N ILE A 56 29.38 0.85 -17.43
CA ILE A 56 28.07 1.48 -17.64
C ILE A 56 27.01 0.40 -17.45
N PHE A 57 26.17 0.56 -16.45
CA PHE A 57 25.05 -0.30 -16.17
C PHE A 57 23.75 0.38 -16.61
N VAL A 58 23.05 -0.23 -17.57
CA VAL A 58 21.74 0.20 -18.02
C VAL A 58 20.72 -0.82 -17.48
N PRO A 59 19.88 -0.44 -16.50
CA PRO A 59 18.85 -1.33 -16.00
C PRO A 59 17.82 -1.65 -17.07
N GLU A 60 17.16 -2.80 -16.93
CA GLU A 60 15.92 -3.10 -17.65
C GLU A 60 14.76 -2.34 -16.98
N LYS A 61 13.79 -1.90 -17.76
CA LYS A 61 12.48 -1.46 -17.27
C LYS A 61 11.87 -2.63 -16.54
N THR A 62 11.53 -2.43 -15.29
CA THR A 62 10.75 -3.39 -14.52
C THR A 62 9.39 -3.49 -15.18
N ASP A 63 9.19 -4.51 -16.01
CA ASP A 63 7.88 -4.83 -16.58
C ASP A 63 6.89 -4.91 -15.42
N MET A 64 5.84 -4.09 -15.48
CA MET A 64 4.80 -3.97 -14.46
C MET A 64 4.06 -5.30 -14.16
N ASN A 65 4.38 -6.37 -14.91
CA ASN A 65 3.79 -7.70 -14.79
C ASN A 65 4.70 -8.77 -14.17
N GLU A 66 5.99 -8.51 -13.92
CA GLU A 66 6.83 -9.48 -13.21
C GLU A 66 6.72 -9.30 -11.69
N LYS A 67 6.01 -10.23 -11.04
CA LYS A 67 5.93 -10.41 -9.58
C LYS A 67 7.28 -10.77 -8.95
N SER A 68 8.31 -9.97 -9.15
CA SER A 68 9.56 -10.10 -8.40
C SER A 68 9.64 -8.95 -7.40
N TRP A 69 8.93 -9.14 -6.28
CA TRP A 69 9.12 -8.34 -5.07
C TRP A 69 10.58 -8.32 -4.56
N LEU A 70 11.44 -9.17 -5.13
CA LEU A 70 12.89 -9.24 -4.93
C LEU A 70 13.70 -8.26 -5.82
N LYS A 71 13.16 -7.75 -6.94
CA LYS A 71 13.91 -6.91 -7.89
C LYS A 71 13.90 -5.42 -7.53
N VAL A 72 12.87 -4.92 -6.82
CA VAL A 72 12.80 -3.52 -6.41
C VAL A 72 13.33 -3.36 -4.99
N ALA A 73 14.48 -2.72 -4.85
CA ALA A 73 15.11 -2.48 -3.56
C ALA A 73 14.18 -1.62 -2.66
N PRO A 74 14.16 -1.85 -1.33
CA PRO A 74 13.25 -1.15 -0.42
C PRO A 74 13.37 0.38 -0.47
N ASP A 75 14.57 0.89 -0.76
CA ASP A 75 14.91 2.30 -0.91
C ASP A 75 14.43 2.91 -2.24
N GLN A 76 13.78 2.14 -3.11
CA GLN A 76 13.28 2.58 -4.41
C GLN A 76 11.79 2.29 -4.60
N ALA A 77 11.08 1.92 -3.53
CA ALA A 77 9.72 1.43 -3.65
C ALA A 77 8.79 1.97 -2.58
N VAL A 78 7.50 2.01 -2.91
CA VAL A 78 6.42 2.24 -1.95
C VAL A 78 5.66 0.93 -1.77
N ASN A 79 5.30 0.61 -0.53
CA ASN A 79 4.53 -0.60 -0.23
C ASN A 79 3.05 -0.26 -0.07
N VAL A 80 2.19 -0.78 -0.93
CA VAL A 80 0.74 -0.60 -0.85
C VAL A 80 0.10 -1.89 -0.35
N ILE A 81 -0.58 -1.83 0.79
CA ILE A 81 -1.15 -3.01 1.45
C ILE A 81 -2.61 -2.79 1.86
N GLY A 82 -3.33 -3.90 2.00
CA GLY A 82 -4.74 -3.92 2.42
C GLY A 82 -5.70 -3.94 1.24
N GLU A 83 -6.83 -3.23 1.36
CA GLU A 83 -7.98 -3.33 0.45
C GLU A 83 -7.78 -2.57 -0.87
N VAL A 84 -6.92 -3.11 -1.72
CA VAL A 84 -6.71 -2.70 -3.12
C VAL A 84 -6.72 -3.93 -4.04
N VAL A 85 -6.92 -3.74 -5.35
CA VAL A 85 -7.05 -4.87 -6.29
C VAL A 85 -5.75 -5.69 -6.38
N ARG A 86 -4.58 -5.05 -6.35
CA ARG A 86 -3.27 -5.69 -6.43
C ARG A 86 -2.30 -5.12 -5.39
N PRO A 87 -2.38 -5.55 -4.11
CA PRO A 87 -1.44 -5.08 -3.09
C PRO A 87 -0.02 -5.57 -3.39
N GLY A 88 0.97 -4.78 -3.00
CA GLY A 88 2.36 -5.12 -3.20
C GLY A 88 3.29 -3.92 -3.19
N ARG A 89 4.56 -4.22 -3.47
CA ARG A 89 5.62 -3.23 -3.62
C ARG A 89 5.57 -2.64 -5.03
N ILE A 90 5.47 -1.32 -5.11
CA ILE A 90 5.43 -0.55 -6.35
C ILE A 90 6.72 0.25 -6.46
N GLU A 91 7.36 0.19 -7.64
CA GLU A 91 8.52 1.05 -7.91
C GLU A 91 8.12 2.53 -7.83
N TRP A 92 8.95 3.31 -7.12
CA TRP A 92 8.70 4.72 -6.87
C TRP A 92 9.53 5.61 -7.80
N SER A 93 8.92 6.71 -8.25
CA SER A 93 9.58 7.82 -8.93
C SER A 93 9.06 9.13 -8.36
N ASP A 94 9.90 10.16 -8.26
CA ASP A 94 9.52 11.44 -7.62
C ASP A 94 8.50 12.25 -8.43
N GLU A 95 8.23 11.86 -9.67
CA GLU A 95 7.16 12.41 -10.49
C GLU A 95 5.78 11.79 -10.20
N MET A 96 5.75 10.68 -9.44
CA MET A 96 4.52 9.99 -9.07
C MET A 96 3.87 10.63 -7.84
N ASN A 97 2.57 10.38 -7.67
CA ASN A 97 1.83 10.73 -6.46
C ASN A 97 0.93 9.57 -6.00
N LEU A 98 0.16 9.80 -4.92
CA LEU A 98 -0.75 8.80 -4.36
C LEU A 98 -1.74 8.24 -5.39
N MET A 99 -2.26 9.08 -6.27
CA MET A 99 -3.24 8.66 -7.28
C MET A 99 -2.62 7.71 -8.30
N ASP A 100 -1.37 7.96 -8.70
CA ASP A 100 -0.64 7.08 -9.62
C ASP A 100 -0.41 5.70 -8.99
N LEU A 101 -0.07 5.67 -7.70
CA LEU A 101 0.08 4.42 -6.95
C LEU A 101 -1.23 3.66 -6.82
N LEU A 102 -2.33 4.34 -6.49
CA LEU A 102 -3.66 3.74 -6.41
C LEU A 102 -4.08 3.18 -7.78
N ALA A 103 -3.87 3.93 -8.86
CA ALA A 103 -4.13 3.45 -10.22
C ALA A 103 -3.28 2.22 -10.57
N HIS A 104 -2.00 2.23 -10.19
CA HIS A 104 -1.08 1.12 -10.43
C HIS A 104 -1.56 -0.20 -9.79
N VAL A 105 -2.01 -0.13 -8.53
CA VAL A 105 -2.58 -1.28 -7.81
C VAL A 105 -4.01 -1.64 -8.24
N GLY A 106 -4.58 -0.92 -9.22
CA GLY A 106 -5.92 -1.17 -9.75
C GLY A 106 -7.06 -0.54 -8.94
N GLY A 107 -6.73 0.40 -8.06
CA GLY A 107 -7.68 1.13 -7.21
C GLY A 107 -8.01 0.41 -5.90
N PRO A 108 -8.69 1.11 -4.98
CA PRO A 108 -9.31 0.51 -3.79
C PRO A 108 -10.37 -0.52 -4.18
N THR A 109 -10.54 -1.57 -3.36
CA THR A 109 -11.66 -2.53 -3.54
C THR A 109 -12.99 -1.90 -3.08
N LEU A 110 -14.11 -2.56 -3.38
CA LEU A 110 -15.43 -2.15 -2.86
C LEU A 110 -15.54 -2.22 -1.33
N ARG A 111 -14.62 -2.95 -0.69
CA ARG A 111 -14.57 -3.07 0.77
C ARG A 111 -13.63 -2.03 1.39
N ALA A 112 -12.94 -1.22 0.61
CA ALA A 112 -11.94 -0.30 1.12
C ALA A 112 -12.54 0.87 1.90
N ASP A 113 -11.99 1.18 3.07
CA ASP A 113 -12.20 2.46 3.75
C ASP A 113 -11.27 3.52 3.13
N THR A 114 -11.80 4.21 2.12
CA THR A 114 -11.12 5.31 1.40
C THR A 114 -11.09 6.61 2.18
N THR A 115 -11.85 6.74 3.26
CA THR A 115 -11.87 7.93 4.12
C THR A 115 -10.70 7.96 5.10
N ARG A 116 -10.04 6.82 5.32
CA ARG A 116 -8.97 6.65 6.33
C ARG A 116 -7.75 5.92 5.80
N ILE A 117 -7.24 6.32 4.64
CA ILE A 117 -5.99 5.78 4.10
C ILE A 117 -4.84 6.20 5.02
N LYS A 118 -4.10 5.22 5.56
CA LYS A 118 -2.95 5.48 6.45
C LYS A 118 -1.66 5.48 5.65
N ILE A 119 -0.85 6.52 5.84
CA ILE A 119 0.43 6.72 5.17
C ILE A 119 1.50 6.81 6.25
N ALA A 120 2.40 5.83 6.23
CA ALA A 120 3.51 5.73 7.17
C ALA A 120 4.81 5.94 6.41
N ILE A 121 5.53 7.00 6.78
CA ILE A 121 6.83 7.36 6.25
C ILE A 121 7.84 7.17 7.39
N ASP A 122 8.97 6.53 7.11
CA ASP A 122 9.95 6.24 8.14
C ASP A 122 10.43 7.53 8.85
N GLY A 123 10.49 7.49 10.17
CA GLY A 123 10.83 8.65 11.01
C GLY A 123 9.77 9.76 11.08
N GLN A 124 8.59 9.61 10.45
CA GLN A 124 7.51 10.61 10.50
C GLN A 124 6.26 10.09 11.20
N GLN A 125 5.43 11.00 11.69
CA GLN A 125 4.12 10.64 12.24
C GLN A 125 3.23 10.08 11.12
N MET A 126 2.45 9.05 11.46
CA MET A 126 1.49 8.45 10.54
C MET A 126 0.45 9.49 10.13
N GLN A 127 0.32 9.71 8.83
CA GLN A 127 -0.66 10.60 8.23
C GLN A 127 -1.91 9.80 7.85
N VAL A 128 -3.09 10.39 8.07
CA VAL A 128 -4.37 9.87 7.55
C VAL A 128 -4.83 10.76 6.40
N PHE A 129 -5.26 10.15 5.31
CA PHE A 129 -5.76 10.83 4.12
C PHE A 129 -7.17 10.34 3.77
N ASP A 130 -8.07 11.30 3.50
CA ASP A 130 -9.44 11.06 3.06
C ASP A 130 -9.51 11.24 1.54
N LEU A 131 -9.52 10.12 0.82
CA LEU A 131 -9.57 10.10 -0.63
C LEU A 131 -10.92 10.55 -1.16
N ASP A 132 -12.01 10.22 -0.47
CA ASP A 132 -13.36 10.56 -0.89
C ASP A 132 -13.57 12.06 -0.82
N ALA A 133 -13.20 12.68 0.29
CA ALA A 133 -13.26 14.13 0.45
C ALA A 133 -12.38 14.85 -0.59
N PHE A 134 -11.19 14.32 -0.89
CA PHE A 134 -10.32 14.89 -1.92
C PHE A 134 -10.98 14.92 -3.30
N ILE A 135 -11.59 13.79 -3.72
CA ILE A 135 -12.24 13.66 -5.04
C ILE A 135 -13.52 14.48 -5.09
N GLN A 136 -14.40 14.38 -4.09
CA GLN A 136 -15.69 15.06 -4.07
C GLN A 136 -15.54 16.58 -4.07
N ASN A 137 -14.53 17.11 -3.38
CA ASN A 137 -14.27 18.54 -3.33
C ASN A 137 -13.44 19.05 -4.53
N GLY A 138 -12.98 18.17 -5.42
CA GLY A 138 -12.11 18.54 -6.53
C GLY A 138 -10.81 19.21 -6.06
N ALA A 139 -10.27 18.73 -4.93
CA ALA A 139 -9.12 19.36 -4.29
C ALA A 139 -7.89 19.39 -5.21
N PRO A 140 -7.06 20.46 -5.14
CA PRO A 140 -5.87 20.56 -5.96
C PRO A 140 -4.84 19.50 -5.58
N ARG A 141 -4.02 19.08 -6.56
CA ARG A 141 -2.95 18.08 -6.37
C ARG A 141 -1.96 18.44 -5.25
N SER A 142 -1.81 19.71 -4.91
CA SER A 142 -0.97 20.16 -3.80
C SER A 142 -1.45 19.69 -2.42
N GLN A 143 -2.70 19.24 -2.30
CA GLN A 143 -3.24 18.64 -1.08
C GLN A 143 -3.02 17.12 -1.01
N LEU A 144 -2.46 16.50 -2.06
CA LEU A 144 -2.08 15.10 -1.98
C LEU A 144 -0.94 14.94 -0.95
N PRO A 145 -0.95 13.83 -0.21
CA PRO A 145 0.12 13.53 0.72
C PRO A 145 1.45 13.39 -0.02
N HIS A 146 2.51 13.92 0.58
CA HIS A 146 3.86 13.68 0.08
C HIS A 146 4.22 12.21 0.29
N ILE A 147 4.80 11.58 -0.73
CA ILE A 147 5.22 10.18 -0.71
C ILE A 147 6.67 10.14 -1.16
N GLN A 148 7.43 9.24 -0.55
CA GLN A 148 8.81 8.95 -0.93
C GLN A 148 9.07 7.44 -0.90
N ALA A 149 10.21 7.02 -1.44
CA ALA A 149 10.61 5.62 -1.31
C ALA A 149 10.70 5.19 0.18
N GLY A 150 10.32 3.95 0.45
CA GLY A 150 10.16 3.41 1.80
C GLY A 150 8.78 3.67 2.44
N THR A 151 7.93 4.50 1.83
CA THR A 151 6.57 4.76 2.35
C THR A 151 5.73 3.48 2.36
N ILE A 152 4.92 3.31 3.41
CA ILE A 152 3.91 2.26 3.51
C ILE A 152 2.53 2.93 3.47
N ILE A 153 1.72 2.55 2.48
CA ILE A 153 0.34 3.00 2.30
C ILE A 153 -0.58 1.84 2.65
N ARG A 154 -1.46 2.05 3.61
CA ARG A 154 -2.39 1.03 4.11
C ARG A 154 -3.83 1.48 3.98
N ILE A 155 -4.58 0.72 3.19
CA ILE A 155 -6.02 0.88 2.98
C ILE A 155 -6.71 -0.21 3.80
N HIS A 156 -7.59 0.16 4.73
CA HIS A 156 -8.31 -0.83 5.55
C HIS A 156 -9.56 -1.28 4.83
N ASP A 157 -10.17 -2.36 5.30
CA ASP A 157 -11.57 -2.61 5.02
C ASP A 157 -12.47 -1.65 5.80
N LEU A 158 -13.62 -1.35 5.21
CA LEU A 158 -14.74 -0.71 5.89
C LEU A 158 -15.06 -1.51 7.15
N PRO A 159 -15.44 -0.84 8.25
CA PRO A 159 -15.92 -1.52 9.44
C PRO A 159 -17.02 -2.50 9.03
N GLN A 160 -16.75 -3.80 9.17
CA GLN A 160 -17.75 -4.81 8.86
C GLN A 160 -18.89 -4.65 9.86
N ASP A 161 -20.10 -4.42 9.36
CA ASP A 161 -21.30 -4.43 10.17
C ASP A 161 -21.30 -5.72 10.99
N PRO A 162 -21.46 -5.65 12.32
CA PRO A 162 -21.52 -6.82 13.17
C PRO A 162 -22.48 -7.91 12.66
N SER A 163 -23.55 -7.55 11.94
CA SER A 163 -24.52 -8.46 11.34
C SER A 163 -23.99 -9.30 10.17
N ASP A 164 -22.91 -8.88 9.49
CA ASP A 164 -22.30 -9.60 8.37
C ASP A 164 -21.27 -10.67 8.83
N ASN A 165 -21.08 -10.82 10.15
CA ASN A 165 -20.13 -11.76 10.77
C ASN A 165 -20.46 -13.26 10.54
N LYS A 166 -21.55 -13.62 9.86
CA LYS A 166 -21.93 -15.04 9.67
C LYS A 166 -20.98 -15.81 8.74
N SER A 167 -20.22 -15.11 7.89
CA SER A 167 -19.55 -15.75 6.74
C SER A 167 -18.01 -15.78 6.77
N GLN A 168 -17.35 -15.25 7.79
CA GLN A 168 -15.87 -15.27 7.87
C GLN A 168 -15.36 -16.04 9.10
N TRP A 169 -15.43 -17.38 9.02
CA TRP A 169 -14.98 -18.27 10.10
C TRP A 169 -13.93 -19.27 9.62
N VAL A 170 -12.73 -18.80 9.27
CA VAL A 170 -11.52 -19.62 9.36
C VAL A 170 -10.34 -18.72 9.75
N ARG A 171 -9.82 -18.91 10.96
CA ARG A 171 -8.52 -18.41 11.49
C ARG A 171 -8.48 -16.98 12.04
N GLN A 172 -9.00 -16.78 13.25
CA GLN A 172 -8.56 -15.66 14.08
C GLN A 172 -8.43 -16.07 15.56
N ALA A 173 -7.47 -15.45 16.25
CA ALA A 173 -7.05 -15.77 17.61
C ALA A 173 -8.20 -15.67 18.64
N SER A 174 -8.08 -16.40 19.76
CA SER A 174 -9.11 -16.51 20.81
C SER A 174 -9.38 -15.22 21.58
N ASP A 175 -8.47 -14.25 21.51
CA ASP A 175 -8.44 -13.00 22.27
C ASP A 175 -9.39 -11.91 21.72
N ALA A 176 -9.69 -11.91 20.41
CA ALA A 176 -10.56 -10.93 19.77
C ALA A 176 -12.00 -11.44 19.51
N SER A 177 -12.51 -12.30 20.40
CA SER A 177 -13.82 -12.94 20.21
C SER A 177 -14.60 -13.13 21.50
N ILE A 178 -15.91 -13.05 21.38
CA ILE A 178 -16.88 -13.36 22.43
C ILE A 178 -17.78 -14.51 22.00
N TYR A 179 -18.54 -15.06 22.95
CA TYR A 179 -19.57 -16.06 22.68
C TYR A 179 -20.94 -15.50 23.04
N VAL A 180 -21.87 -15.55 22.09
CA VAL A 180 -23.28 -15.24 22.29
C VAL A 180 -24.04 -16.56 22.29
N LEU A 181 -24.72 -16.85 23.40
CA LEU A 181 -25.40 -18.12 23.65
C LEU A 181 -26.80 -17.85 24.21
N GLY A 182 -27.72 -18.81 24.07
CA GLY A 182 -29.08 -18.71 24.58
C GLY A 182 -30.10 -18.36 23.50
N GLN A 183 -31.17 -17.66 23.88
CA GLN A 183 -32.32 -17.33 23.02
C GLN A 183 -32.03 -16.12 22.12
N VAL A 184 -31.13 -16.30 21.15
CA VAL A 184 -30.85 -15.35 20.06
C VAL A 184 -31.07 -16.04 18.71
N ASN A 185 -31.38 -15.26 17.67
CA ASN A 185 -31.69 -15.83 16.34
C ASN A 185 -30.45 -16.45 15.67
N ALA A 186 -29.25 -15.99 16.02
CA ALA A 186 -27.98 -16.59 15.59
C ALA A 186 -27.00 -16.75 16.79
N PRO A 187 -27.02 -17.87 17.52
CA PRO A 187 -26.04 -18.13 18.58
C PRO A 187 -24.68 -18.51 17.97
N GLY A 188 -23.58 -18.16 18.62
CA GLY A 188 -22.26 -18.48 18.11
C GLY A 188 -21.12 -17.67 18.73
N ARG A 189 -19.92 -17.87 18.19
CA ARG A 189 -18.77 -17.01 18.47
C ARG A 189 -18.90 -15.76 17.60
N TYR A 190 -18.51 -14.61 18.12
CA TYR A 190 -18.55 -13.33 17.40
C TYR A 190 -17.20 -12.62 17.55
N ARG A 191 -16.74 -11.97 16.48
CA ARG A 191 -15.59 -11.08 16.56
C ARG A 191 -15.94 -9.89 17.45
N PHE A 192 -15.03 -9.51 18.33
CA PHE A 192 -15.20 -8.37 19.22
C PHE A 192 -13.99 -7.44 19.09
N ASN A 193 -14.24 -6.14 19.04
CA ASN A 193 -13.21 -5.11 19.20
C ASN A 193 -13.69 -4.06 20.21
N ASN A 194 -12.78 -3.21 20.68
CA ASN A 194 -13.08 -2.22 21.73
C ASN A 194 -14.03 -1.09 21.29
N ASP A 195 -14.36 -1.02 20.00
CA ASP A 195 -15.28 -0.02 19.44
C ASP A 195 -16.73 -0.55 19.41
N MET A 196 -16.95 -1.85 19.66
CA MET A 196 -18.28 -2.48 19.68
C MET A 196 -18.95 -2.39 21.05
N HIS A 197 -20.25 -2.10 21.05
CA HIS A 197 -21.10 -2.08 22.21
C HIS A 197 -22.02 -3.31 22.29
N PHE A 198 -22.69 -3.49 23.43
CA PHE A 198 -23.58 -4.62 23.68
C PHE A 198 -24.68 -4.78 22.62
N LEU A 199 -25.29 -3.68 22.17
CA LEU A 199 -26.35 -3.72 21.16
C LEU A 199 -25.84 -4.08 19.77
N ASP A 200 -24.60 -3.73 19.45
CA ASP A 200 -23.95 -4.10 18.19
C ASP A 200 -23.78 -5.61 18.12
N ILE A 201 -23.34 -6.21 19.23
CA ILE A 201 -23.20 -7.67 19.39
C ILE A 201 -24.56 -8.36 19.34
N LEU A 202 -25.57 -7.81 20.01
CA LEU A 202 -26.90 -8.42 20.03
C LEU A 202 -27.54 -8.38 18.63
N SER A 203 -27.37 -7.27 17.92
CA SER A 203 -27.78 -7.12 16.52
C SER A 203 -27.00 -8.08 15.60
N ALA A 204 -25.71 -8.28 15.85
CA ALA A 204 -24.89 -9.27 15.14
C ALA A 204 -25.46 -10.68 15.23
N ALA A 205 -26.05 -11.01 16.38
CA ALA A 205 -26.70 -12.28 16.65
C ALA A 205 -28.15 -12.36 16.15
N ASP A 206 -28.54 -11.48 15.21
CA ASP A 206 -29.91 -11.29 14.72
C ASP A 206 -30.92 -10.95 15.82
N GLY A 207 -30.45 -10.42 16.95
CA GLY A 207 -31.28 -10.08 18.09
C GLY A 207 -31.83 -11.30 18.86
N PRO A 208 -32.55 -11.03 19.97
CA PRO A 208 -33.22 -12.07 20.74
C PRO A 208 -34.32 -12.78 19.93
N THR A 209 -34.55 -14.06 20.20
CA THR A 209 -35.74 -14.74 19.69
C THR A 209 -37.00 -14.23 20.41
N LYS A 210 -38.18 -14.57 19.88
CA LYS A 210 -39.47 -14.27 20.52
C LYS A 210 -39.63 -14.90 21.92
N ASP A 211 -38.86 -15.95 22.21
CA ASP A 211 -38.94 -16.72 23.45
C ASP A 211 -37.85 -16.29 24.45
N ALA A 212 -37.09 -15.24 24.14
CA ALA A 212 -36.02 -14.72 24.98
C ALA A 212 -36.56 -13.92 26.18
N ASP A 213 -36.07 -14.22 27.39
CA ASP A 213 -36.31 -13.40 28.56
C ASP A 213 -35.29 -12.26 28.65
N LEU A 214 -35.70 -11.07 28.22
CA LEU A 214 -34.85 -9.87 28.20
C LEU A 214 -34.53 -9.31 29.59
N HIS A 215 -35.20 -9.78 30.64
CA HIS A 215 -34.88 -9.38 32.02
C HIS A 215 -33.68 -10.15 32.58
N ASN A 216 -33.32 -11.28 31.95
CA ASN A 216 -32.29 -12.19 32.42
C ASN A 216 -31.12 -12.31 31.42
N LEU A 217 -30.44 -11.19 31.20
CA LEU A 217 -29.23 -11.10 30.36
C LEU A 217 -27.98 -11.11 31.23
N ARG A 218 -27.00 -11.96 30.90
CA ARG A 218 -25.73 -12.08 31.64
C ARG A 218 -24.53 -11.94 30.71
N VAL A 219 -23.64 -11.01 31.01
CA VAL A 219 -22.32 -10.87 30.38
C VAL A 219 -21.26 -11.42 31.33
N THR A 220 -20.40 -12.32 30.83
CA THR A 220 -19.31 -12.93 31.62
C THR A 220 -17.99 -12.70 30.90
N HIS A 221 -16.96 -12.25 31.62
CA HIS A 221 -15.63 -12.04 31.08
C HIS A 221 -14.72 -13.19 31.51
N ARG A 222 -13.95 -13.73 30.56
CA ARG A 222 -12.81 -14.62 30.86
C ARG A 222 -11.74 -13.71 31.48
N ASP A 223 -11.43 -13.93 32.76
CA ASP A 223 -10.44 -13.18 33.56
C ASP A 223 -10.95 -11.96 34.34
N LYS A 224 -12.05 -12.12 35.07
CA LYS A 224 -12.20 -11.44 36.38
C LYS A 224 -12.67 -12.45 37.43
N SER A 225 -11.74 -12.83 38.31
CA SER A 225 -12.00 -13.29 39.67
C SER A 225 -12.73 -12.21 40.48
#